data_AF-A0A846HKA2-F1
#
_entry.id   AF-A0A846HKA2-F1
#
_cell.length_a   1.000
_cell.length_b   1.000
_cell.length_c   1.000
_cell.angle_alpha   90.00
_cell.angle_beta   90.00
_cell.angle_gamma   90.00
#
_symmetry.space_group_name_H-M   'P 1'
#
loop_
_entity.id
_entity.type
_entity.pdbx_description
1 polymer ?
#
loop_
_entity_poly.entity_id
_entity_poly.type
_entity_poly.pdbx_seq_one_letter_code
_entity_poly.pdbx_strand_id
1 'polypeptide(L)'
;MNNYFNTFENITQSVEQLLKDEHNSLEIKQSATSLKNSVKPCIEEVKQSATKLKQLIFVCSDDLYRAENIWLSKPMIASAAKHEIWEQLGEISGRSIKISQLGSQCKNEAVTQAKQYWDKQIDNLRNNWFIDAKGQQKIGVVWDDKKGFSTAIKFQVDNLLDERIAIIIKGKLILVYQEVLNMNLKLCQYYVNMLDQQKKTELNKQINLITIKVENKFNNPIELLPKYHLGLKTSISPNLKALVEQGWGGICWDDVVKFKDNVSATIENFITAIFDDRIKLATEAMEKAIAFYNDFLEQQERYQQETPEYREAEKAWIYQQRQELMRVQDGIEVILNAG
;
A
#
# COMPACT_ATOMS: atom_id res chain seq x y z
N MET A 1 -4.37 12.53 -46.03
CA MET A 1 -5.04 13.65 -45.33
C MET A 1 -4.53 14.99 -45.86
N ASN A 2 -3.22 15.24 -45.85
CA ASN A 2 -2.62 16.50 -46.37
C ASN A 2 -3.02 16.82 -47.82
N ASN A 3 -3.02 15.83 -48.72
CA ASN A 3 -3.46 16.07 -50.11
C ASN A 3 -4.91 16.54 -50.20
N TYR A 4 -5.81 15.97 -49.39
CA TYR A 4 -7.22 16.37 -49.37
C TYR A 4 -7.39 17.76 -48.75
N PHE A 5 -6.69 18.04 -47.66
CA PHE A 5 -6.64 19.36 -47.04
C PHE A 5 -6.17 20.44 -48.02
N ASN A 6 -5.02 20.22 -48.68
CA ASN A 6 -4.48 21.12 -49.68
C ASN A 6 -5.43 21.32 -50.86
N THR A 7 -6.19 20.29 -51.25
CA THR A 7 -7.19 20.41 -52.32
C THR A 7 -8.33 21.35 -51.91
N PHE A 8 -8.85 21.23 -50.69
CA PHE A 8 -9.89 22.12 -50.19
C PHE A 8 -9.40 23.55 -49.99
N GLU A 9 -8.17 23.73 -49.52
CA GLU A 9 -7.51 25.05 -49.45
C GLU A 9 -7.36 25.68 -50.83
N ASN A 10 -6.89 24.93 -51.82
CA ASN A 10 -6.77 25.41 -53.20
C ASN A 10 -8.14 25.82 -53.80
N ILE A 11 -9.21 25.07 -53.52
CA ILE A 11 -10.57 25.45 -53.94
C ILE A 11 -10.97 26.77 -53.28
N THR A 12 -10.71 26.93 -51.98
CA THR A 12 -11.03 28.15 -51.24
C THR A 12 -10.27 29.36 -51.79
N GLN A 13 -8.97 29.22 -52.06
CA GLN A 13 -8.14 30.26 -52.67
C GLN A 13 -8.60 30.61 -54.09
N SER A 14 -8.93 29.61 -54.91
CA SER A 14 -9.45 29.82 -56.27
C SER A 14 -10.78 30.57 -56.25
N VAL A 15 -11.70 30.22 -55.33
CA VAL A 15 -12.96 30.95 -55.12
C VAL A 15 -12.68 32.40 -54.71
N GLU A 16 -11.74 32.64 -53.79
CA GLU A 16 -11.41 33.99 -53.34
C GLU A 16 -10.83 34.87 -54.45
N GLN A 17 -10.02 34.30 -55.34
CA GLN A 17 -9.52 35.00 -56.53
C GLN A 17 -10.68 35.37 -57.47
N LEU A 18 -11.60 34.43 -57.73
CA LEU A 18 -12.77 34.66 -58.57
C LEU A 18 -13.69 35.76 -58.02
N LEU A 19 -13.87 35.81 -56.70
CA LEU A 19 -14.71 36.82 -56.04
C LEU A 19 -14.12 38.24 -56.10
N LYS A 20 -12.79 38.37 -56.21
CA LYS A 20 -12.09 39.67 -56.32
C LYS A 20 -12.15 40.28 -57.73
N ASP A 21 -12.41 39.48 -58.76
CA ASP A 21 -12.48 39.96 -60.14
C ASP A 21 -13.84 40.60 -60.43
N GLU A 22 -13.83 41.88 -60.82
CA GLU A 22 -15.03 42.68 -61.10
C GLU A 22 -15.73 42.26 -62.41
N HIS A 23 -15.05 41.57 -63.32
CA HIS A 23 -15.60 41.16 -64.62
C HIS A 23 -16.51 39.92 -64.54
N ASN A 24 -16.50 39.20 -63.42
CA ASN A 24 -17.34 38.01 -63.23
C ASN A 24 -18.79 38.37 -62.91
N SER A 25 -19.74 37.61 -63.47
CA SER A 25 -21.17 37.82 -63.26
C SER A 25 -21.61 37.60 -61.81
N LEU A 26 -22.76 38.16 -61.43
CA LEU A 26 -23.32 38.04 -60.09
C LEU A 26 -23.63 36.57 -59.74
N GLU A 27 -24.16 35.79 -60.68
CA GLU A 27 -24.55 34.39 -60.50
C GLU A 27 -23.32 33.50 -60.24
N ILE A 28 -22.22 33.76 -60.93
CA ILE A 28 -20.95 33.05 -60.73
C ILE A 28 -20.37 33.39 -59.35
N LYS A 29 -20.43 34.66 -58.93
CA LYS A 29 -20.00 35.07 -57.57
C LYS A 29 -20.86 34.43 -56.47
N GLN A 30 -22.17 34.33 -56.67
CA GLN A 30 -23.07 33.62 -55.75
C GLN A 30 -22.77 32.13 -55.67
N SER A 31 -22.55 31.48 -56.83
CA SER A 31 -22.19 30.06 -56.90
C SER A 31 -20.84 29.78 -56.21
N ALA A 32 -19.84 30.62 -56.45
CA ALA A 32 -18.54 30.53 -55.81
C ALA A 32 -18.64 30.71 -54.28
N THR A 33 -19.45 31.64 -53.81
CA THR A 33 -19.73 31.83 -52.37
C THR A 33 -20.38 30.58 -51.77
N SER A 34 -21.36 29.99 -52.45
CA SER A 34 -22.01 28.74 -52.02
C SER A 34 -21.02 27.57 -51.96
N LEU A 35 -20.13 27.46 -52.96
CA LEU A 35 -19.06 26.46 -52.98
C LEU A 35 -18.10 26.64 -51.80
N LYS A 36 -17.62 27.86 -51.54
CA LYS A 36 -16.75 28.13 -50.38
C LYS A 36 -17.44 27.77 -49.06
N ASN A 37 -18.72 28.09 -48.91
CA ASN A 37 -19.49 27.72 -47.72
C ASN A 37 -19.66 26.19 -47.58
N SER A 38 -19.73 25.46 -48.69
CA SER A 38 -19.82 24.00 -48.71
C SER A 38 -18.47 23.31 -48.44
N VAL A 39 -17.36 23.94 -48.83
CA VAL A 39 -15.98 23.43 -48.62
C VAL A 39 -15.49 23.68 -47.20
N LYS A 40 -15.89 24.79 -46.57
CA LYS A 40 -15.52 25.15 -45.19
C LYS A 40 -15.70 24.00 -44.18
N PRO A 41 -16.88 23.35 -44.05
CA PRO A 41 -17.02 22.24 -43.10
C PRO A 41 -16.11 21.04 -43.42
N CYS A 42 -15.72 20.82 -44.68
CA CYS A 42 -14.76 19.78 -45.03
C CYS A 42 -13.36 20.08 -44.48
N ILE A 43 -12.91 21.34 -44.54
CA ILE A 43 -11.63 21.79 -43.97
C ILE A 43 -11.64 21.59 -42.45
N GLU A 44 -12.73 22.02 -41.79
CA GLU A 44 -12.91 21.85 -40.34
C GLU A 44 -12.87 20.38 -39.92
N GLU A 45 -13.58 19.50 -40.64
CA GLU A 45 -13.57 18.06 -40.37
C GLU A 45 -12.15 17.47 -40.49
N VAL A 46 -11.39 17.89 -41.50
CA VAL A 46 -9.99 17.44 -41.66
C VAL A 46 -9.10 17.94 -40.51
N LYS A 47 -9.26 19.20 -40.06
CA LYS A 47 -8.53 19.75 -38.89
C LYS A 47 -8.92 19.03 -37.59
N GLN A 48 -10.21 18.72 -37.39
CA GLN A 48 -10.68 17.97 -36.22
C GLN A 48 -10.14 16.53 -36.22
N SER A 49 -10.20 15.85 -37.36
CA SER A 49 -9.62 14.52 -37.54
C SER A 49 -8.11 14.51 -37.28
N ALA A 50 -7.38 15.52 -37.77
CA ALA A 50 -5.94 15.69 -37.52
C ALA A 50 -5.65 15.90 -36.02
N THR A 51 -6.47 16.69 -35.32
CA THR A 51 -6.35 16.90 -33.86
C THR A 51 -6.56 15.60 -33.09
N LYS A 52 -7.59 14.82 -33.44
CA LYS A 52 -7.85 13.52 -32.82
C LYS A 52 -6.70 12.53 -33.09
N LEU A 53 -6.18 12.51 -34.31
CA LEU A 53 -5.05 11.65 -34.66
C LEU A 53 -3.78 12.05 -33.89
N LYS A 54 -3.53 13.36 -33.66
CA LYS A 54 -2.42 13.84 -32.82
C LYS A 54 -2.48 13.26 -31.40
N GLN A 55 -3.68 13.24 -30.80
CA GLN A 55 -3.88 12.67 -29.46
C GLN A 55 -3.60 11.16 -29.43
N LEU A 56 -4.00 10.42 -30.47
CA LEU A 56 -3.74 8.99 -30.57
C LEU A 56 -2.25 8.68 -30.76
N ILE A 57 -1.54 9.48 -31.55
CA ILE A 57 -0.08 9.33 -31.74
C ILE A 57 0.66 9.54 -30.43
N PHE A 58 0.21 10.44 -29.56
CA PHE A 58 0.82 10.61 -28.24
C PHE A 58 0.80 9.30 -27.43
N VAL A 59 -0.29 8.53 -27.50
CA VAL A 59 -0.39 7.21 -26.86
C VAL A 59 0.61 6.23 -27.48
N CYS A 60 0.69 6.17 -28.82
CA CYS A 60 1.64 5.30 -29.51
C CYS A 60 3.10 5.66 -29.17
N SER A 61 3.41 6.94 -29.06
CA SER A 61 4.72 7.45 -28.67
C SER A 61 5.07 7.06 -27.23
N ASP A 62 4.09 7.06 -26.31
CA ASP A 62 4.28 6.58 -24.94
C ASP A 62 4.59 5.07 -24.92
N ASP A 63 3.90 4.26 -25.73
CA ASP A 63 4.19 2.82 -25.84
C ASP A 63 5.61 2.54 -26.36
N LEU A 64 6.09 3.30 -27.35
CA LEU A 64 7.48 3.20 -27.82
C LEU A 64 8.48 3.67 -26.76
N TYR A 65 8.15 4.73 -26.01
CA TYR A 65 8.97 5.17 -24.89
C TYR A 65 9.08 4.06 -23.82
N ARG A 66 8.00 3.36 -23.50
CA ARG A 66 8.03 2.21 -22.59
C ARG A 66 8.89 1.07 -23.13
N ALA A 67 8.77 0.73 -24.42
CA ALA A 67 9.61 -0.28 -25.04
C ALA A 67 11.11 0.06 -24.97
N GLU A 68 11.47 1.34 -25.21
CA GLU A 68 12.85 1.82 -25.06
C GLU A 68 13.35 1.73 -23.61
N ASN A 69 12.52 2.12 -22.63
CA ASN A 69 12.88 1.97 -21.21
C ASN A 69 13.13 0.51 -20.81
N ILE A 70 12.32 -0.42 -21.31
CA ILE A 70 12.53 -1.85 -21.09
C ILE A 70 13.87 -2.26 -21.72
N TRP A 71 14.11 -1.90 -22.98
CA TRP A 71 15.35 -2.23 -23.67
C TRP A 71 16.60 -1.70 -22.93
N LEU A 72 16.55 -0.44 -22.44
CA LEU A 72 17.63 0.17 -21.65
C LEU A 72 17.88 -0.54 -20.30
N SER A 73 16.83 -1.13 -19.70
CA SER A 73 16.95 -1.85 -18.43
C SER A 73 17.62 -3.23 -18.57
N LYS A 74 17.46 -3.90 -19.73
CA LYS A 74 18.00 -5.25 -19.97
C LYS A 74 19.49 -5.41 -19.65
N PRO A 75 20.42 -4.58 -20.16
CA PRO A 75 21.84 -4.74 -19.86
C PRO A 75 22.18 -4.51 -18.37
N MET A 76 21.44 -3.63 -17.69
CA MET A 76 21.62 -3.38 -16.25
C MET A 76 21.23 -4.62 -15.45
N ILE A 77 20.09 -5.22 -15.75
CA ILE A 77 19.60 -6.44 -15.08
C ILE A 77 20.51 -7.64 -15.40
N ALA A 78 20.90 -7.81 -16.66
CA ALA A 78 21.76 -8.91 -17.10
C ALA A 78 23.16 -8.88 -16.44
N SER A 79 23.68 -7.69 -16.13
CA SER A 79 24.99 -7.49 -15.50
C SER A 79 24.95 -7.45 -13.96
N ALA A 80 23.77 -7.46 -13.35
CA ALA A 80 23.63 -7.44 -11.90
C ALA A 80 24.32 -8.65 -11.24
N ALA A 81 24.94 -8.43 -10.08
CA ALA A 81 25.69 -9.46 -9.38
C ALA A 81 24.76 -10.56 -8.82
N LYS A 82 24.67 -11.70 -9.53
CA LYS A 82 23.78 -12.82 -9.17
C LYS A 82 24.00 -13.35 -7.75
N HIS A 83 25.25 -13.36 -7.27
CA HIS A 83 25.58 -13.84 -5.93
C HIS A 83 25.03 -12.92 -4.82
N GLU A 84 25.08 -11.60 -5.00
CA GLU A 84 24.49 -10.63 -4.07
C GLU A 84 22.97 -10.80 -3.99
N ILE A 85 22.31 -11.06 -5.13
CA ILE A 85 20.86 -11.31 -5.17
C ILE A 85 20.51 -12.57 -4.37
N TRP A 86 21.27 -13.67 -4.56
CA TRP A 86 21.08 -14.90 -3.79
C TRP A 86 21.33 -14.71 -2.29
N GLU A 87 22.36 -13.95 -1.92
CA GLU A 87 22.63 -13.60 -0.53
C GLU A 87 21.44 -12.86 0.08
N GLN A 88 20.90 -11.86 -0.60
CA GLN A 88 19.70 -11.14 -0.15
C GLN A 88 18.48 -12.05 0.00
N LEU A 89 18.28 -12.96 -0.95
CA LEU A 89 17.18 -13.93 -0.90
C LEU A 89 17.31 -14.85 0.34
N GLY A 90 18.54 -15.29 0.63
CA GLY A 90 18.87 -16.07 1.83
C GLY A 90 18.64 -15.28 3.12
N GLU A 91 19.15 -14.04 3.19
CA GLU A 91 18.96 -13.15 4.34
C GLU A 91 17.48 -12.89 4.62
N ILE A 92 16.71 -12.53 3.61
CA ILE A 92 15.28 -12.20 3.75
C ILE A 92 14.48 -13.43 4.16
N SER A 93 14.78 -14.59 3.56
CA SER A 93 14.12 -15.86 3.91
C SER A 93 14.43 -16.25 5.37
N GLY A 94 15.70 -16.19 5.78
CA GLY A 94 16.10 -16.44 7.17
C GLY A 94 15.46 -15.47 8.15
N ARG A 95 15.39 -14.18 7.80
CA ARG A 95 14.72 -13.16 8.62
C ARG A 95 13.23 -13.39 8.73
N SER A 96 12.54 -13.79 7.66
CA SER A 96 11.11 -14.11 7.69
C SER A 96 10.81 -15.19 8.75
N ILE A 97 11.59 -16.28 8.73
CA ILE A 97 11.49 -17.35 9.73
C ILE A 97 11.76 -16.82 11.14
N LYS A 98 12.83 -16.04 11.31
CA LYS A 98 13.21 -15.46 12.60
C LYS A 98 12.13 -14.53 13.16
N ILE A 99 11.51 -13.70 12.33
CA ILE A 99 10.39 -12.83 12.69
C ILE A 99 9.20 -13.65 13.18
N SER A 100 8.84 -14.73 12.49
CA SER A 100 7.74 -15.61 12.93
C SER A 100 8.03 -16.29 14.27
N GLN A 101 9.25 -16.82 14.45
CA GLN A 101 9.66 -17.48 15.69
C GLN A 101 9.74 -16.51 16.86
N LEU A 102 10.48 -15.41 16.69
CA LEU A 102 10.63 -14.37 17.71
C LEU A 102 9.28 -13.72 18.03
N GLY A 103 8.45 -13.48 17.02
CA GLY A 103 7.10 -12.98 17.20
C GLY A 103 6.23 -13.90 18.05
N SER A 104 6.28 -15.21 17.80
CA SER A 104 5.55 -16.20 18.61
C SER A 104 6.06 -16.25 20.05
N GLN A 105 7.37 -16.19 20.26
CA GLN A 105 7.97 -16.13 21.59
C GLN A 105 7.56 -14.86 22.33
N CYS A 106 7.72 -13.69 21.70
CA CYS A 106 7.40 -12.39 22.27
C CYS A 106 5.90 -12.28 22.58
N LYS A 107 5.02 -12.84 21.75
CA LYS A 107 3.59 -12.96 22.01
C LYS A 107 3.34 -13.75 23.29
N ASN A 108 3.88 -14.96 23.38
CA ASN A 108 3.67 -15.83 24.55
C ASN A 108 4.18 -15.17 25.84
N GLU A 109 5.37 -14.57 25.80
CA GLU A 109 5.93 -13.84 26.93
C GLU A 109 5.08 -12.63 27.31
N ALA A 110 4.56 -11.87 26.34
CA ALA A 110 3.68 -10.74 26.60
C ALA A 110 2.38 -11.18 27.28
N VAL A 111 1.75 -12.26 26.79
CA VAL A 111 0.56 -12.84 27.39
C VAL A 111 0.84 -13.30 28.82
N THR A 112 1.92 -14.05 29.05
CA THR A 112 2.30 -14.53 30.40
C THR A 112 2.52 -13.37 31.36
N GLN A 113 3.29 -12.35 30.95
CA GLN A 113 3.56 -11.19 31.80
C GLN A 113 2.29 -10.38 32.13
N ALA A 114 1.40 -10.21 31.15
CA ALA A 114 0.16 -9.48 31.34
C ALA A 114 -0.81 -10.22 32.28
N LYS A 115 -0.94 -11.55 32.13
CA LYS A 115 -1.73 -12.38 33.04
C LYS A 115 -1.16 -12.39 34.46
N GLN A 116 0.15 -12.55 34.62
CA GLN A 116 0.81 -12.48 35.93
C GLN A 116 0.60 -11.13 36.62
N TYR A 117 0.63 -10.03 35.86
CA TYR A 117 0.31 -8.71 36.38
C TYR A 117 -1.14 -8.65 36.89
N TRP A 118 -2.08 -9.14 36.09
CA TRP A 118 -3.50 -9.17 36.47
C TRP A 118 -3.76 -10.05 37.70
N ASP A 119 -3.16 -11.24 37.74
CA ASP A 119 -3.23 -12.15 38.88
C ASP A 119 -2.78 -11.44 40.16
N LYS A 120 -1.65 -10.72 40.10
CA LYS A 120 -1.14 -9.95 41.24
C LYS A 120 -2.11 -8.86 41.70
N GLN A 121 -2.81 -8.18 40.79
CA GLN A 121 -3.81 -7.19 41.18
C GLN A 121 -5.02 -7.83 41.85
N ILE A 122 -5.48 -8.98 41.36
CA ILE A 122 -6.56 -9.73 41.99
C ILE A 122 -6.15 -10.27 43.36
N ASP A 123 -4.91 -10.75 43.53
CA ASP A 123 -4.40 -11.21 44.82
C ASP A 123 -4.31 -10.06 45.84
N ASN A 124 -3.90 -8.87 45.40
CA ASN A 124 -3.94 -7.67 46.26
C ASN A 124 -5.38 -7.36 46.71
N LEU A 125 -6.36 -7.44 45.80
CA LEU A 125 -7.76 -7.24 46.15
C LEU A 125 -8.28 -8.34 47.10
N ARG A 126 -7.86 -9.59 46.90
CA ARG A 126 -8.19 -10.72 47.79
C ARG A 126 -7.73 -10.42 49.22
N ASN A 127 -6.47 -10.05 49.38
CA ASN A 127 -5.88 -9.79 50.69
C ASN A 127 -6.54 -8.60 51.41
N ASN A 128 -6.93 -7.57 50.66
CA ASN A 128 -7.53 -6.37 51.23
C ASN A 128 -9.01 -6.53 51.59
N TRP A 129 -9.76 -7.33 50.83
CA TRP A 129 -11.24 -7.35 50.93
C TRP A 129 -11.79 -8.70 51.39
N PHE A 130 -11.12 -9.80 51.06
CA PHE A 130 -11.61 -11.17 51.28
C PHE A 130 -10.85 -11.95 52.34
N ILE A 131 -9.83 -11.36 52.98
CA ILE A 131 -9.14 -11.94 54.13
C ILE A 131 -9.50 -11.12 55.39
N ASP A 132 -9.82 -11.80 56.48
CA ASP A 132 -10.10 -11.14 57.77
C ASP A 132 -8.82 -10.92 58.60
N ALA A 133 -8.95 -10.22 59.73
CA ALA A 133 -7.81 -9.92 60.61
C ALA A 133 -7.15 -11.18 61.24
N LYS A 134 -7.80 -12.34 61.15
CA LYS A 134 -7.31 -13.64 61.62
C LYS A 134 -6.70 -14.47 60.49
N GLY A 135 -6.64 -13.93 59.26
CA GLY A 135 -6.13 -14.61 58.08
C GLY A 135 -7.11 -15.59 57.43
N GLN A 136 -8.39 -15.60 57.84
CA GLN A 136 -9.41 -16.48 57.28
C GLN A 136 -10.12 -15.82 56.09
N GLN A 137 -10.49 -16.63 55.09
CA GLN A 137 -11.20 -16.14 53.91
C GLN A 137 -12.66 -15.84 54.24
N LYS A 138 -13.09 -14.61 53.97
CA LYS A 138 -14.47 -14.17 54.05
C LYS A 138 -15.28 -14.79 52.91
N ILE A 139 -16.55 -15.12 53.19
CA ILE A 139 -17.49 -15.66 52.19
C ILE A 139 -17.78 -14.63 51.09
N GLY A 140 -17.75 -13.34 51.42
CA GLY A 140 -17.89 -12.25 50.46
C GLY A 140 -17.75 -10.86 51.08
N VAL A 141 -17.77 -9.86 50.21
CA VAL A 141 -17.80 -8.44 50.57
C VAL A 141 -19.25 -8.00 50.74
N VAL A 142 -19.63 -7.64 51.96
CA VAL A 142 -21.01 -7.30 52.36
C VAL A 142 -21.33 -5.83 52.05
N TRP A 143 -22.59 -5.42 52.19
CA TRP A 143 -23.15 -4.14 51.73
C TRP A 143 -22.30 -2.90 52.04
N ASP A 144 -21.76 -2.80 53.27
CA ASP A 144 -21.00 -1.64 53.72
C ASP A 144 -19.65 -1.49 52.99
N ASP A 145 -19.02 -2.61 52.61
CA ASP A 145 -17.72 -2.67 51.94
C ASP A 145 -17.83 -2.78 50.41
N LYS A 146 -19.02 -3.14 49.89
CA LYS A 146 -19.27 -3.41 48.45
C LYS A 146 -18.89 -2.23 47.56
N LYS A 147 -19.20 -1.00 47.99
CA LYS A 147 -18.87 0.22 47.25
C LYS A 147 -17.35 0.44 47.17
N GLY A 148 -16.64 0.15 48.26
CA GLY A 148 -15.19 0.26 48.33
C GLY A 148 -14.50 -0.74 47.41
N PHE A 149 -14.89 -2.02 47.50
CA PHE A 149 -14.38 -3.06 46.59
C PHE A 149 -14.69 -2.72 45.12
N SER A 150 -15.93 -2.31 44.82
CA SER A 150 -16.33 -1.93 43.46
C SER A 150 -15.49 -0.79 42.90
N THR A 151 -15.11 0.16 43.75
CA THR A 151 -14.22 1.27 43.35
C THR A 151 -12.80 0.76 43.09
N ALA A 152 -12.29 -0.11 43.98
CA ALA A 152 -10.95 -0.66 43.85
C ALA A 152 -10.79 -1.54 42.60
N ILE A 153 -11.74 -2.42 42.29
CA ILE A 153 -11.66 -3.28 41.10
C ILE A 153 -11.84 -2.49 39.80
N LYS A 154 -12.71 -1.46 39.78
CA LYS A 154 -12.82 -0.53 38.65
C LYS A 154 -11.50 0.17 38.37
N PHE A 155 -10.85 0.68 39.43
CA PHE A 155 -9.53 1.31 39.32
C PHE A 155 -8.47 0.35 38.75
N GLN A 156 -8.45 -0.92 39.19
CA GLN A 156 -7.53 -1.91 38.62
C GLN A 156 -7.77 -2.19 37.14
N VAL A 157 -9.04 -2.25 36.71
CA VAL A 157 -9.40 -2.44 35.29
C VAL A 157 -9.06 -1.20 34.45
N ASP A 158 -9.27 0.01 34.99
CA ASP A 158 -8.94 1.26 34.29
C ASP A 158 -7.44 1.38 34.04
N ASN A 159 -6.60 1.06 35.04
CA ASN A 159 -5.14 1.11 34.90
C ASN A 159 -4.55 -0.03 34.04
N LEU A 160 -5.33 -1.07 33.76
CA LEU A 160 -4.86 -2.27 33.06
C LEU A 160 -4.36 -1.96 31.64
N LEU A 161 -5.09 -1.12 30.90
CA LEU A 161 -4.72 -0.70 29.54
C LEU A 161 -3.67 0.43 29.58
N ASP A 162 -3.92 1.46 30.38
CA ASP A 162 -3.23 2.75 30.28
C ASP A 162 -1.78 2.71 30.79
N GLU A 163 -1.42 1.79 31.69
CA GLU A 163 -0.08 1.76 32.28
C GLU A 163 0.74 0.53 31.94
N ARG A 164 0.14 -0.68 31.88
CA ARG A 164 0.96 -1.90 31.93
C ARG A 164 0.89 -2.80 30.73
N ILE A 165 -0.30 -3.16 30.25
CA ILE A 165 -0.40 -3.99 29.05
C ILE A 165 0.21 -3.27 27.85
N ALA A 166 0.05 -1.94 27.79
CA ALA A 166 0.63 -1.15 26.73
C ALA A 166 2.15 -1.23 26.67
N ILE A 167 2.80 -1.10 27.83
CA ILE A 167 4.25 -1.20 27.99
C ILE A 167 4.74 -2.61 27.66
N ILE A 168 4.02 -3.65 28.11
CA ILE A 168 4.37 -5.05 27.82
C ILE A 168 4.34 -5.32 26.31
N ILE A 169 3.24 -4.93 25.64
CA ILE A 169 3.10 -5.11 24.18
C ILE A 169 4.22 -4.37 23.45
N LYS A 170 4.43 -3.08 23.74
CA LYS A 170 5.47 -2.27 23.08
C LYS A 170 6.87 -2.84 23.32
N GLY A 171 7.18 -3.19 24.57
CA GLY A 171 8.49 -3.72 24.96
C GLY A 171 8.82 -5.08 24.36
N LYS A 172 7.82 -5.86 23.97
CA LYS A 172 8.00 -7.14 23.27
C LYS A 172 7.97 -7.00 21.75
N LEU A 173 7.09 -6.18 21.20
CA LEU A 173 7.02 -5.92 19.76
C LEU A 173 8.26 -5.20 19.21
N ILE A 174 8.94 -4.37 20.01
CA ILE A 174 10.14 -3.67 19.55
C ILE A 174 11.24 -4.65 19.12
N LEU A 175 11.35 -5.81 19.77
CA LEU A 175 12.33 -6.85 19.39
C LEU A 175 12.03 -7.42 18.01
N VAL A 176 10.76 -7.68 17.72
CA VAL A 176 10.31 -8.12 16.39
C VAL A 176 10.54 -7.02 15.37
N TYR A 177 10.24 -5.77 15.72
CA TYR A 177 10.40 -4.64 14.83
C TYR A 177 11.87 -4.38 14.45
N GLN A 178 12.79 -4.55 15.39
CA GLN A 178 14.24 -4.46 15.13
C GLN A 178 14.68 -5.48 14.07
N GLU A 179 14.14 -6.71 14.10
CA GLU A 179 14.44 -7.70 13.06
C GLU A 179 13.92 -7.28 11.68
N VAL A 180 12.77 -6.59 11.62
CA VAL A 180 12.23 -6.02 10.39
C VAL A 180 13.11 -4.87 9.87
N LEU A 181 13.53 -3.96 10.75
CA LEU A 181 14.37 -2.81 10.40
C LEU A 181 15.77 -3.20 9.92
N ASN A 182 16.27 -4.35 10.34
CA ASN A 182 17.57 -4.87 9.92
C ASN A 182 17.56 -5.43 8.48
N MET A 183 16.44 -5.35 7.76
CA MET A 183 16.37 -5.69 6.34
C MET A 183 17.15 -4.68 5.50
N ASN A 184 17.95 -5.16 4.54
CA ASN A 184 18.74 -4.31 3.65
C ASN A 184 17.86 -3.70 2.54
N LEU A 185 17.06 -2.69 2.91
CA LEU A 185 16.23 -1.97 1.95
C LEU A 185 17.04 -1.20 0.90
N LYS A 186 18.28 -0.80 1.22
CA LYS A 186 19.16 -0.08 0.28
C LYS A 186 19.49 -0.95 -0.94
N LEU A 187 19.83 -2.21 -0.70
CA LEU A 187 20.16 -3.14 -1.77
C LEU A 187 18.90 -3.55 -2.57
N CYS A 188 17.75 -3.70 -1.91
CA CYS A 188 16.47 -3.85 -2.61
C CYS A 188 16.21 -2.65 -3.55
N GLN A 189 16.38 -1.43 -3.06
CA GLN A 189 16.19 -0.21 -3.86
C GLN A 189 17.18 -0.12 -5.02
N TYR A 190 18.41 -0.58 -4.84
CA TYR A 190 19.41 -0.65 -5.88
C TYR A 190 18.94 -1.50 -7.06
N TYR A 191 18.42 -2.70 -6.83
CA TYR A 191 17.90 -3.55 -7.90
C TYR A 191 16.58 -3.03 -8.49
N VAL A 192 15.70 -2.45 -7.68
CA VAL A 192 14.49 -1.77 -8.19
C VAL A 192 14.87 -0.64 -9.16
N ASN A 193 15.97 0.06 -8.91
CA ASN A 193 16.45 1.12 -9.80
C ASN A 193 17.00 0.63 -11.15
N MET A 194 17.27 -0.67 -11.29
CA MET A 194 17.70 -1.27 -12.57
C MET A 194 16.52 -1.64 -13.48
N LEU A 195 15.30 -1.67 -12.97
CA LEU A 195 14.11 -1.99 -13.74
C LEU A 195 13.68 -0.83 -14.64
N ASP A 196 12.81 -1.13 -15.61
CA ASP A 196 12.13 -0.11 -16.40
C ASP A 196 11.35 0.86 -15.50
N GLN A 197 11.15 2.09 -15.99
CA GLN A 197 10.58 3.19 -15.22
C GLN A 197 9.18 2.87 -14.66
N GLN A 198 8.39 2.07 -15.36
CA GLN A 198 7.04 1.71 -14.92
C GLN A 198 7.11 0.75 -13.73
N LYS A 199 7.82 -0.36 -13.85
CA LYS A 199 8.01 -1.31 -12.73
C LYS A 199 8.68 -0.65 -11.54
N LYS A 200 9.71 0.16 -11.79
CA LYS A 200 10.39 0.95 -10.76
C LYS A 200 9.42 1.83 -9.98
N THR A 201 8.56 2.57 -10.67
CA THR A 201 7.59 3.48 -10.03
C THR A 201 6.59 2.70 -9.19
N GLU A 202 6.05 1.60 -9.73
CA GLU A 202 5.06 0.78 -9.04
C GLU A 202 5.66 0.10 -7.80
N LEU A 203 6.85 -0.51 -7.92
CA LEU A 203 7.52 -1.15 -6.79
C LEU A 203 7.92 -0.15 -5.70
N ASN A 204 8.45 1.02 -6.06
CA ASN A 204 8.76 2.06 -5.08
C ASN A 204 7.51 2.53 -4.33
N LYS A 205 6.38 2.65 -5.01
CA LYS A 205 5.09 2.97 -4.37
C LYS A 205 4.68 1.88 -3.39
N GLN A 206 4.79 0.60 -3.79
CA GLN A 206 4.46 -0.53 -2.92
C GLN A 206 5.38 -0.62 -1.69
N ILE A 207 6.69 -0.44 -1.89
CA ILE A 207 7.70 -0.40 -0.80
C ILE A 207 7.33 0.70 0.19
N ASN A 208 7.12 1.94 -0.28
CA ASN A 208 6.78 3.06 0.59
C ASN A 208 5.48 2.81 1.38
N LEU A 209 4.44 2.29 0.72
CA LEU A 209 3.18 1.98 1.39
C LEU A 209 3.34 0.92 2.49
N ILE A 210 4.13 -0.12 2.23
CA ILE A 210 4.39 -1.19 3.20
C ILE A 210 5.25 -0.66 4.36
N THR A 211 6.33 0.08 4.07
CA THR A 211 7.20 0.68 5.08
C THR A 211 6.42 1.55 6.04
N ILE A 212 5.63 2.51 5.53
CA ILE A 212 4.79 3.39 6.35
C ILE A 212 3.80 2.57 7.19
N LYS A 213 3.17 1.54 6.59
CA LYS A 213 2.20 0.70 7.30
C LYS A 213 2.86 -0.10 8.43
N VAL A 214 4.04 -0.66 8.20
CA VAL A 214 4.86 -1.37 9.20
C VAL A 214 5.24 -0.41 10.31
N GLU A 215 5.91 0.71 9.98
CA GLU A 215 6.35 1.71 10.95
C GLU A 215 5.22 2.17 11.86
N ASN A 216 4.08 2.57 11.28
CA ASN A 216 2.93 3.03 12.05
C ASN A 216 2.39 1.96 12.99
N LYS A 217 2.20 0.73 12.49
CA LYS A 217 1.59 -0.35 13.26
C LYS A 217 2.49 -0.85 14.39
N PHE A 218 3.82 -0.86 14.20
CA PHE A 218 4.77 -1.28 15.22
C PHE A 218 5.04 -0.19 16.27
N ASN A 219 5.08 1.08 15.86
CA ASN A 219 5.27 2.21 16.79
C ASN A 219 4.01 2.48 17.63
N ASN A 220 2.82 2.29 17.05
CA ASN A 220 1.54 2.59 17.69
C ASN A 220 0.64 1.33 17.80
N PRO A 221 1.08 0.27 18.52
CA PRO A 221 0.43 -1.03 18.47
C PRO A 221 -0.99 -1.08 19.04
N ILE A 222 -1.35 -0.11 19.89
CA ILE A 222 -2.60 -0.08 20.65
C ILE A 222 -3.56 0.96 20.12
N GLU A 223 -3.04 2.00 19.46
CA GLU A 223 -3.85 2.99 18.75
C GLU A 223 -4.36 2.41 17.41
N LEU A 224 -3.52 1.60 16.75
CA LEU A 224 -3.84 0.97 15.47
C LEU A 224 -4.25 -0.49 15.66
N LEU A 225 -5.40 -0.71 16.32
CA LEU A 225 -5.89 -2.06 16.58
C LEU A 225 -6.14 -2.84 15.28
N PRO A 226 -6.01 -4.19 15.32
CA PRO A 226 -6.46 -5.04 14.23
C PRO A 226 -7.93 -4.79 13.89
N LYS A 227 -8.29 -4.98 12.61
CA LYS A 227 -9.66 -4.74 12.14
C LYS A 227 -10.65 -5.56 12.99
N TYR A 228 -11.76 -4.93 13.37
CA TYR A 228 -12.84 -5.53 14.18
C TYR A 228 -12.50 -5.89 15.64
N HIS A 229 -11.31 -5.52 16.15
CA HIS A 229 -11.00 -5.71 17.57
C HIS A 229 -11.41 -4.48 18.38
N LEU A 230 -12.20 -4.71 19.43
CA LEU A 230 -12.52 -3.68 20.42
C LEU A 230 -11.31 -3.43 21.33
N GLY A 231 -11.22 -2.22 21.87
CA GLY A 231 -10.26 -1.92 22.93
C GLY A 231 -10.46 -2.85 24.13
N LEU A 232 -9.38 -3.17 24.83
CA LEU A 232 -9.41 -4.09 25.98
C LEU A 232 -10.44 -3.64 27.04
N LYS A 233 -10.44 -2.36 27.39
CA LYS A 233 -11.38 -1.78 28.36
C LYS A 233 -12.83 -2.01 27.93
N THR A 234 -13.16 -1.75 26.67
CA THR A 234 -14.50 -1.97 26.11
C THR A 234 -14.90 -3.44 26.19
N SER A 235 -13.95 -4.35 25.99
CA SER A 235 -14.18 -5.80 26.05
C SER A 235 -14.40 -6.30 27.48
N ILE A 236 -13.75 -5.70 28.48
CA ILE A 236 -13.90 -6.08 29.91
C ILE A 236 -15.15 -5.46 30.54
N SER A 237 -15.58 -4.30 30.05
CA SER A 237 -16.62 -3.47 30.67
C SER A 237 -17.94 -4.21 30.96
N PRO A 238 -18.48 -5.09 30.10
CA PRO A 238 -19.69 -5.84 30.40
C PRO A 238 -19.56 -6.77 31.60
N ASN A 239 -18.42 -7.47 31.72
CA ASN A 239 -18.18 -8.41 32.81
C ASN A 239 -17.86 -7.69 34.12
N LEU A 240 -17.18 -6.54 34.05
CA LEU A 240 -16.99 -5.68 35.20
C LEU A 240 -18.33 -5.15 35.72
N LYS A 241 -19.21 -4.70 34.81
CA LYS A 241 -20.56 -4.25 35.13
C LYS A 241 -21.36 -5.37 35.80
N ALA A 242 -21.34 -6.57 35.24
CA ALA A 242 -22.02 -7.73 35.82
C ALA A 242 -21.54 -8.07 37.23
N LEU A 243 -20.22 -7.94 37.50
CA LEU A 243 -19.65 -8.19 38.83
C LEU A 243 -20.04 -7.11 39.86
N VAL A 244 -19.94 -5.83 39.51
CA VAL A 244 -20.15 -4.73 40.47
C VAL A 244 -21.62 -4.36 40.65
N GLU A 245 -22.47 -4.64 39.66
CA GLU A 245 -23.91 -4.35 39.68
C GLU A 245 -24.77 -5.59 39.97
N GLN A 246 -24.16 -6.73 40.31
CA GLN A 246 -24.88 -7.91 40.79
C GLN A 246 -25.90 -7.51 41.88
N GLY A 247 -27.16 -7.96 41.70
CA GLY A 247 -28.33 -7.62 42.52
C GLY A 247 -28.24 -8.04 43.99
N TRP A 248 -29.38 -8.02 44.70
CA TRP A 248 -29.51 -8.20 46.17
C TRP A 248 -28.52 -9.24 46.76
N GLY A 249 -27.40 -8.76 47.33
CA GLY A 249 -26.31 -9.60 47.85
C GLY A 249 -24.94 -8.90 47.88
N GLY A 250 -24.01 -9.49 48.65
CA GLY A 250 -22.59 -9.13 48.64
C GLY A 250 -21.83 -9.79 47.47
N ILE A 251 -20.60 -9.35 47.19
CA ILE A 251 -19.77 -9.93 46.13
C ILE A 251 -18.99 -11.11 46.71
N CYS A 252 -19.22 -12.32 46.21
CA CYS A 252 -18.51 -13.51 46.67
C CYS A 252 -17.17 -13.69 45.94
N TRP A 253 -16.24 -14.42 46.57
CA TRP A 253 -14.91 -14.65 45.97
C TRP A 253 -14.99 -15.44 44.66
N ASP A 254 -15.91 -16.41 44.56
CA ASP A 254 -16.07 -17.23 43.35
C ASP A 254 -16.46 -16.39 42.12
N ASP A 255 -17.25 -15.33 42.31
CA ASP A 255 -17.59 -14.41 41.23
C ASP A 255 -16.40 -13.54 40.83
N VAL A 256 -15.52 -13.18 41.77
CA VAL A 256 -14.24 -12.51 41.48
C VAL A 256 -13.30 -13.43 40.71
N VAL A 257 -13.25 -14.73 41.04
CA VAL A 257 -12.46 -15.72 40.29
C VAL A 257 -12.96 -15.87 38.86
N LYS A 258 -14.27 -16.01 38.64
CA LYS A 258 -14.84 -16.04 37.28
C LYS A 258 -14.52 -14.79 36.48
N PHE A 259 -14.62 -13.62 37.11
CA PHE A 259 -14.26 -12.35 36.49
C PHE A 259 -12.76 -12.29 36.15
N LYS A 260 -11.90 -12.71 37.09
CA LYS A 260 -10.45 -12.81 36.89
C LYS A 260 -10.12 -13.64 35.64
N ASP A 261 -10.69 -14.84 35.55
CA ASP A 261 -10.41 -15.76 34.44
C ASP A 261 -10.90 -15.20 33.10
N ASN A 262 -12.06 -14.53 33.10
CA ASN A 262 -12.57 -13.85 31.93
C ASN A 262 -11.65 -12.69 31.47
N VAL A 263 -11.17 -11.87 32.40
CA VAL A 263 -10.21 -10.80 32.09
C VAL A 263 -8.90 -11.39 31.56
N SER A 264 -8.38 -12.46 32.17
CA SER A 264 -7.19 -13.16 31.68
C SER A 264 -7.33 -13.66 30.24
N ALA A 265 -8.47 -14.25 29.88
CA ALA A 265 -8.75 -14.66 28.51
C ALA A 265 -8.88 -13.46 27.56
N THR A 266 -9.48 -12.36 28.03
CA THR A 266 -9.63 -11.13 27.24
C THR A 266 -8.27 -10.47 26.97
N ILE A 267 -7.37 -10.45 27.96
CA ILE A 267 -5.98 -9.99 27.82
C ILE A 267 -5.24 -10.82 26.76
N GLU A 268 -5.33 -12.15 26.85
CA GLU A 268 -4.68 -13.06 25.91
C GLU A 268 -5.14 -12.83 24.48
N ASN A 269 -6.46 -12.77 24.26
CA ASN A 269 -7.03 -12.54 22.94
C ASN A 269 -6.59 -11.18 22.37
N PHE A 270 -6.60 -10.14 23.20
CA PHE A 270 -6.20 -8.78 22.80
C PHE A 270 -4.72 -8.73 22.37
N ILE A 271 -3.82 -9.28 23.19
CA ILE A 271 -2.39 -9.31 22.89
C ILE A 271 -2.13 -10.18 21.65
N THR A 272 -2.73 -11.37 21.59
CA THR A 272 -2.56 -12.31 20.48
C THR A 272 -2.97 -11.67 19.15
N ALA A 273 -4.11 -11.01 19.10
CA ALA A 273 -4.59 -10.34 17.90
C ALA A 273 -3.62 -9.26 17.40
N ILE A 274 -3.04 -8.46 18.31
CA ILE A 274 -2.07 -7.43 17.95
C ILE A 274 -0.80 -8.08 17.38
N PHE A 275 -0.23 -9.06 18.08
CA PHE A 275 0.98 -9.74 17.64
C PHE A 275 0.79 -10.45 16.30
N ASP A 276 -0.29 -11.21 16.14
CA ASP A 276 -0.55 -11.96 14.91
C ASP A 276 -0.73 -11.02 13.71
N ASP A 277 -1.42 -9.88 13.88
CA ASP A 277 -1.54 -8.86 12.84
C ASP A 277 -0.19 -8.23 12.48
N ARG A 278 0.69 -7.97 13.46
CA ARG A 278 2.01 -7.36 13.23
C ARG A 278 2.98 -8.32 12.56
N ILE A 279 3.04 -9.56 13.06
CA ILE A 279 3.88 -10.62 12.52
C ILE A 279 3.45 -10.90 11.09
N LYS A 280 2.14 -11.06 10.83
CA LYS A 280 1.62 -11.27 9.49
C LYS A 280 2.01 -10.14 8.53
N LEU A 281 1.87 -8.87 8.94
CA LEU A 281 2.28 -7.75 8.10
C LEU A 281 3.78 -7.79 7.78
N ALA A 282 4.61 -8.09 8.77
CA ALA A 282 6.05 -8.19 8.59
C ALA A 282 6.44 -9.35 7.65
N THR A 283 5.84 -10.53 7.82
CA THR A 283 6.10 -11.70 6.96
C THR A 283 5.60 -11.47 5.54
N GLU A 284 4.42 -10.86 5.35
CA GLU A 284 3.91 -10.47 4.02
C GLU A 284 4.87 -9.49 3.30
N ALA A 285 5.51 -8.57 4.05
CA ALA A 285 6.51 -7.68 3.48
C ALA A 285 7.74 -8.45 2.99
N MET A 286 8.22 -9.43 3.78
CA MET A 286 9.34 -10.28 3.39
C MET A 286 9.01 -11.17 2.19
N GLU A 287 7.81 -11.77 2.15
CA GLU A 287 7.33 -12.57 1.03
C GLU A 287 7.31 -11.79 -0.28
N LYS A 288 6.86 -10.52 -0.24
CA LYS A 288 6.88 -9.64 -1.41
C LYS A 288 8.29 -9.32 -1.88
N ALA A 289 9.23 -9.14 -0.96
CA ALA A 289 10.63 -8.94 -1.32
C ALA A 289 11.25 -10.19 -1.93
N ILE A 290 10.95 -11.38 -1.38
CA ILE A 290 11.37 -12.67 -1.95
C ILE A 290 10.82 -12.84 -3.37
N ALA A 291 9.52 -12.56 -3.57
CA ALA A 291 8.89 -12.61 -4.89
C ALA A 291 9.58 -11.66 -5.88
N PHE A 292 9.85 -10.42 -5.46
CA PHE A 292 10.60 -9.45 -6.27
C PHE A 292 11.97 -10.00 -6.70
N TYR A 293 12.76 -10.56 -5.78
CA TYR A 293 14.08 -11.08 -6.11
C TYR A 293 14.03 -12.31 -7.02
N ASN A 294 13.05 -13.20 -6.83
CA ASN A 294 12.84 -14.34 -7.73
C ASN A 294 12.48 -13.86 -9.15
N ASP A 295 11.54 -12.92 -9.28
CA ASP A 295 11.15 -12.34 -10.57
C ASP A 295 12.32 -11.61 -11.24
N PHE A 296 13.19 -10.97 -10.44
CA PHE A 296 14.40 -10.31 -10.93
C PHE A 296 15.43 -11.33 -11.45
N LEU A 297 15.66 -12.43 -10.74
CA LEU A 297 16.55 -13.50 -11.17
C LEU A 297 16.08 -14.16 -12.47
N GLU A 298 14.77 -14.39 -12.60
CA GLU A 298 14.19 -14.93 -13.83
C GLU A 298 14.38 -13.96 -15.01
N GLN A 299 14.15 -12.66 -14.79
CA GLN A 299 14.43 -11.62 -15.79
C GLN A 299 15.91 -11.59 -16.18
N GLN A 300 16.81 -11.65 -15.19
CA GLN A 300 18.25 -11.69 -15.42
C GLN A 300 18.65 -12.88 -16.28
N GLU A 301 18.16 -14.08 -15.96
CA GLU A 301 18.49 -15.29 -16.73
C GLU A 301 18.04 -15.17 -18.19
N ARG A 302 16.82 -14.68 -18.43
CA ARG A 302 16.33 -14.44 -19.80
C ARG A 302 17.20 -13.45 -20.55
N TYR A 303 17.55 -12.32 -19.95
CA TYR A 303 18.35 -11.29 -20.62
C TYR A 303 19.81 -11.69 -20.82
N GLN A 304 20.36 -12.59 -20.00
CA GLN A 304 21.69 -13.18 -20.22
C GLN A 304 21.73 -14.14 -21.41
N GLN A 305 20.60 -14.75 -21.77
CA GLN A 305 20.47 -15.64 -22.93
C GLN A 305 20.23 -14.89 -24.25
N GLU A 306 19.91 -13.58 -24.21
CA GLU A 306 19.71 -12.77 -25.41
C GLU A 306 21.03 -12.48 -26.14
N THR A 307 21.08 -12.81 -27.43
CA THR A 307 22.26 -12.53 -28.26
C THR A 307 22.41 -11.03 -28.54
N PRO A 308 23.63 -10.54 -28.80
CA PRO A 308 23.85 -9.14 -29.21
C PRO A 308 23.05 -8.75 -30.45
N GLU A 309 22.90 -9.66 -31.42
CA GLU A 309 22.16 -9.42 -32.66
C GLU A 309 20.67 -9.19 -32.39
N TYR A 310 20.09 -9.97 -31.47
CA TYR A 310 18.69 -9.79 -31.06
C TYR A 310 18.48 -8.42 -30.41
N ARG A 311 19.37 -8.02 -29.50
CA ARG A 311 19.29 -6.73 -28.82
C ARG A 311 19.44 -5.54 -29.77
N GLU A 312 20.34 -5.62 -30.76
CA GLU A 312 20.49 -4.56 -31.75
C GLU A 312 19.28 -4.53 -32.71
N ALA A 313 18.70 -5.68 -33.05
CA ALA A 313 17.47 -5.74 -33.85
C ALA A 313 16.28 -5.08 -33.14
N GLU A 314 16.09 -5.32 -31.84
CA GLU A 314 15.06 -4.65 -31.04
C GLU A 314 15.25 -3.13 -31.01
N LYS A 315 16.50 -2.67 -30.79
CA LYS A 315 16.84 -1.25 -30.78
C LYS A 315 16.57 -0.58 -32.14
N ALA A 316 16.99 -1.23 -33.23
CA ALA A 316 16.76 -0.75 -34.58
C ALA A 316 15.25 -0.67 -34.89
N TRP A 317 14.48 -1.67 -34.45
CA TRP A 317 13.02 -1.65 -34.59
C TRP A 317 12.38 -0.47 -33.84
N ILE A 318 12.75 -0.24 -32.56
CA ILE A 318 12.25 0.90 -31.78
C ILE A 318 12.58 2.23 -32.49
N TYR A 319 13.81 2.39 -32.96
CA TYR A 319 14.23 3.59 -33.67
C TYR A 319 13.42 3.80 -34.95
N GLN A 320 13.22 2.74 -35.74
CA GLN A 320 12.42 2.81 -36.96
C GLN A 320 10.98 3.22 -36.67
N GLN A 321 10.31 2.62 -35.68
CA GLN A 321 8.93 2.98 -35.34
C GLN A 321 8.82 4.43 -34.86
N ARG A 322 9.82 4.92 -34.12
CA ARG A 322 9.89 6.34 -33.70
C ARG A 322 9.97 7.28 -34.90
N GLN A 323 10.78 6.93 -35.91
CA GLN A 323 10.88 7.72 -37.15
C GLN A 323 9.55 7.74 -37.91
N GLU A 324 8.85 6.61 -38.01
CA GLU A 324 7.54 6.59 -38.68
C GLU A 324 6.49 7.41 -37.92
N LEU A 325 6.45 7.32 -36.57
CA LEU A 325 5.54 8.17 -35.78
C LEU A 325 5.85 9.66 -35.93
N MET A 326 7.13 10.05 -35.96
CA MET A 326 7.51 11.45 -36.21
C MET A 326 7.03 11.94 -37.57
N ARG A 327 7.16 11.15 -38.64
CA ARG A 327 6.65 11.52 -39.97
C ARG A 327 5.14 11.75 -39.97
N VAL A 328 4.38 10.91 -39.27
CA VAL A 328 2.93 11.10 -39.15
C VAL A 328 2.61 12.37 -38.35
N GLN A 329 3.35 12.62 -37.26
CA GLN A 329 3.20 13.82 -36.45
C GLN A 329 3.50 15.09 -37.26
N ASP A 330 4.60 15.13 -38.01
CA ASP A 330 4.95 16.24 -38.90
C ASP A 330 3.85 16.49 -39.94
N GLY A 331 3.32 15.41 -40.53
CA GLY A 331 2.21 15.49 -41.49
C GLY A 331 0.94 16.13 -40.90
N ILE A 332 0.62 15.78 -39.65
CA ILE A 332 -0.52 16.36 -38.92
C ILE A 332 -0.27 17.83 -38.58
N GLU A 333 0.94 18.18 -38.16
CA GLU A 333 1.27 19.57 -37.79
C GLU A 333 1.17 20.51 -38.99
N VAL A 334 1.48 20.04 -40.20
CA VAL A 334 1.22 20.80 -41.44
C VAL A 334 -0.28 21.15 -41.60
N ILE A 335 -1.20 20.21 -41.32
CA ILE A 335 -2.65 20.48 -41.40
C ILE A 335 -3.09 21.47 -40.32
N LEU A 336 -2.61 21.28 -39.09
CA LEU A 336 -3.06 22.07 -37.93
C LEU A 336 -2.50 23.49 -37.94
N ASN A 337 -1.29 23.69 -38.49
CA ASN A 337 -0.63 24.99 -38.57
C ASN A 337 -0.95 25.75 -39.86
N ALA A 338 -1.61 25.11 -40.84
CA ALA A 338 -2.14 25.79 -42.00
C ALA A 338 -3.35 26.65 -41.57
N GLY A 339 -3.10 27.96 -41.50
CA GLY A 339 -4.05 29.00 -41.12
C GLY A 339 -5.16 29.16 -42.14
#